data_AF-A0A1V5KUM7-F1
#
_entry.id   AF-A0A1V5KUM7-F1
#
_cell.length_a   1.000
_cell.length_b   1.000
_cell.length_c   1.000
_cell.angle_alpha   90.00
_cell.angle_beta   90.00
_cell.angle_gamma   90.00
#
_symmetry.space_group_name_H-M   'P 1'
#
loop_
_entity.id
_entity.type
_entity.pdbx_description
1 polymer ?
#
loop_
_entity_poly.entity_id
_entity_poly.type
_entity_poly.pdbx_seq_one_letter_code
_entity_poly.pdbx_strand_id
1 'polypeptide(L)'
;MSKSDDNQNAVLYLLDPPERLAKKINSAVTDSGSEIVASPEKPGVSNLLSLFSVFSGKSIPEIEKSYAGSSYAVFKKDLAELVVASLAPVQARYEELMADKAGLEQILKAGAEKAQARAYKVLSKVYRKVGFVDRVR
;
A
#
# COMPACT_ATOMS: atom_id res chain seq x y z
N MET A 1 1.59 -5.45 -9.34
CA MET A 1 0.97 -4.11 -9.26
C MET A 1 2.04 -3.07 -9.53
N SER A 2 1.82 -2.15 -10.49
CA SER A 2 2.70 -1.01 -10.73
C SER A 2 1.88 0.28 -10.76
N LYS A 3 2.32 1.33 -10.06
CA LYS A 3 1.65 2.65 -10.09
C LYS A 3 1.59 3.25 -11.50
N SER A 4 2.52 2.88 -12.39
CA SER A 4 2.60 3.38 -13.75
C SER A 4 1.93 2.47 -14.79
N ASP A 5 1.15 1.47 -14.35
CA ASP A 5 0.43 0.59 -15.26
C ASP A 5 -0.67 1.37 -15.99
N ASP A 6 -0.77 1.19 -17.30
CA ASP A 6 -1.84 1.80 -18.09
C ASP A 6 -3.22 1.25 -17.67
N ASN A 7 -3.27 -0.01 -17.22
CA ASN A 7 -4.47 -0.61 -16.67
C ASN A 7 -4.66 -0.24 -15.20
N GLN A 8 -5.44 0.81 -14.96
CA GLN A 8 -5.77 1.27 -13.61
C GLN A 8 -6.53 0.25 -12.76
N ASN A 9 -7.11 -0.81 -13.35
CA ASN A 9 -7.74 -1.89 -12.58
C ASN A 9 -6.74 -2.89 -12.01
N ALA A 10 -5.49 -2.89 -12.48
CA ALA A 10 -4.41 -3.74 -11.96
C ALA A 10 -3.71 -3.15 -10.72
N VAL A 11 -4.21 -2.02 -10.20
CA VAL A 11 -3.59 -1.24 -9.12
C VAL A 11 -4.64 -0.82 -8.11
N LEU A 12 -4.40 -1.08 -6.83
CA LEU A 12 -5.17 -0.51 -5.73
C LEU A 12 -4.39 0.68 -5.14
N TYR A 13 -4.96 1.89 -5.18
CA TYR A 13 -4.35 3.05 -4.54
C TYR A 13 -4.88 3.21 -3.12
N LEU A 14 -4.02 3.68 -2.21
CA LEU A 14 -4.40 3.92 -0.80
C LEU A 14 -5.55 4.93 -0.68
N LEU A 15 -5.65 5.86 -1.64
CA LEU A 15 -6.67 6.91 -1.69
C LEU A 15 -7.77 6.61 -2.72
N ASP A 16 -7.84 5.39 -3.26
CA ASP A 16 -9.00 5.02 -4.07
C ASP A 16 -10.25 5.07 -3.17
N PRO A 17 -11.37 5.66 -3.65
CA PRO A 17 -12.61 5.65 -2.89
C PRO A 17 -13.13 4.22 -2.71
N PRO A 18 -13.92 3.96 -1.65
CA PRO A 18 -14.42 2.62 -1.31
C PRO A 18 -15.02 1.85 -2.49
N GLU A 19 -15.86 2.51 -3.29
CA GLU A 19 -16.52 1.89 -4.45
C GLU A 19 -15.53 1.43 -5.53
N ARG A 20 -14.44 2.19 -5.75
CA ARG A 20 -13.41 1.82 -6.73
C ARG A 20 -12.56 0.67 -6.23
N LEU A 21 -12.16 0.67 -4.95
CA LEU A 21 -11.45 -0.44 -4.33
C LEU A 21 -12.27 -1.74 -4.45
N ALA A 22 -13.54 -1.68 -4.04
CA ALA A 22 -14.42 -2.83 -4.10
C ALA A 22 -14.62 -3.34 -5.53
N LYS A 23 -14.86 -2.44 -6.49
CA LYS A 23 -15.00 -2.79 -7.91
C LYS A 23 -13.75 -3.49 -8.45
N LYS A 24 -12.56 -2.94 -8.20
CA LYS A 24 -11.29 -3.51 -8.68
C LYS A 24 -11.04 -4.91 -8.13
N ILE A 25 -11.27 -5.12 -6.83
CA ILE A 25 -11.12 -6.43 -6.17
C ILE A 25 -12.14 -7.43 -6.72
N ASN A 26 -13.41 -7.03 -6.85
CA ASN A 26 -14.46 -7.90 -7.38
C ASN A 26 -14.23 -8.30 -8.84
N SER A 27 -13.66 -7.40 -9.65
CA SER A 27 -13.28 -7.69 -11.04
C SER A 27 -11.92 -8.35 -11.21
N ALA A 28 -11.19 -8.63 -10.13
CA ALA A 28 -9.85 -9.19 -10.22
C ALA A 28 -9.88 -10.53 -10.96
N VAL A 29 -8.96 -10.70 -11.92
CA VAL A 29 -8.84 -11.94 -12.68
C VAL A 29 -8.42 -13.06 -11.73
N THR A 30 -9.14 -14.19 -11.80
CA THR A 30 -8.86 -15.40 -11.02
C THR A 30 -8.62 -16.58 -11.92
N ASP A 31 -8.07 -17.63 -11.35
CA ASP A 31 -7.72 -18.86 -12.04
C ASP A 31 -8.95 -19.75 -12.24
N SER A 32 -8.80 -20.76 -13.10
CA SER A 32 -9.83 -21.77 -13.34
C SER A 32 -10.14 -22.59 -12.08
N GLY A 33 -11.33 -23.19 -12.05
CA GLY A 33 -11.83 -23.96 -10.90
C GLY A 33 -12.59 -23.11 -9.88
N SER A 34 -12.98 -23.71 -8.76
CA SER A 34 -13.83 -23.08 -7.73
C SER A 34 -13.19 -23.00 -6.35
N GLU A 35 -12.05 -23.66 -6.14
CA GLU A 35 -11.44 -23.78 -4.82
C GLU A 35 -10.59 -22.57 -4.45
N ILE A 36 -10.76 -22.04 -3.24
CA ILE A 36 -9.97 -20.91 -2.73
C ILE A 36 -8.78 -21.48 -1.98
N VAL A 37 -7.75 -21.86 -2.74
CA VAL A 37 -6.52 -22.48 -2.24
C VAL A 37 -5.32 -21.84 -2.93
N ALA A 38 -4.29 -21.54 -2.16
CA ALA A 38 -3.01 -21.02 -2.64
C ALA A 38 -2.22 -22.15 -3.31
N SER A 39 -1.77 -21.89 -4.53
CA SER A 39 -0.98 -22.84 -5.31
C SER A 39 -0.17 -22.08 -6.36
N PRO A 40 1.03 -22.57 -6.74
CA PRO A 40 1.78 -22.05 -7.88
C PRO A 40 0.97 -22.03 -9.19
N GLU A 41 0.02 -22.96 -9.34
CA GLU A 41 -0.87 -23.05 -10.51
C GLU A 41 -2.05 -22.06 -10.44
N LYS A 42 -2.25 -21.42 -9.29
CA LYS A 42 -3.35 -20.48 -9.03
C LYS A 42 -2.83 -19.11 -8.59
N PRO A 43 -2.04 -18.41 -9.41
CA PRO A 43 -1.40 -17.16 -9.03
C PRO A 43 -2.42 -16.04 -8.72
N GLY A 44 -3.57 -16.01 -9.39
CA GLY A 44 -4.61 -15.00 -9.13
C GLY A 44 -5.21 -15.15 -7.74
N VAL A 45 -5.68 -16.36 -7.41
CA VAL A 45 -6.26 -16.69 -6.10
C VAL A 45 -5.23 -16.56 -4.98
N SER A 46 -3.99 -17.03 -5.21
CA SER A 46 -2.90 -16.93 -4.22
C SER A 46 -2.55 -15.48 -3.86
N ASN A 47 -2.58 -14.58 -4.85
CA ASN A 47 -2.38 -13.15 -4.60
C ASN A 47 -3.51 -12.55 -3.75
N LEU A 48 -4.77 -12.90 -4.03
CA LEU A 48 -5.91 -12.43 -3.23
C LEU A 48 -5.89 -12.98 -1.80
N LEU A 49 -5.51 -14.26 -1.62
CA LEU A 49 -5.29 -14.86 -0.30
C LEU A 49 -4.19 -14.15 0.48
N SER A 50 -3.10 -13.77 -0.20
CA SER A 50 -2.01 -13.02 0.41
C SER A 50 -2.48 -11.64 0.89
N LEU A 51 -3.28 -10.93 0.08
CA LEU A 51 -3.89 -9.66 0.50
C LEU A 51 -4.81 -9.86 1.69
N PHE A 52 -5.68 -10.87 1.65
CA PHE A 52 -6.59 -11.18 2.76
C PHE A 52 -5.82 -11.44 4.05
N SER A 53 -4.75 -12.24 3.97
CA SER A 53 -3.89 -12.55 5.11
C SER A 53 -3.26 -11.29 5.70
N VAL A 54 -2.70 -10.41 4.88
CA VAL A 54 -2.07 -9.15 5.35
C VAL A 54 -3.08 -8.23 6.04
N PHE A 55 -4.28 -8.05 5.47
CA PHE A 55 -5.27 -7.14 6.05
C PHE A 55 -6.04 -7.71 7.25
N SER A 56 -6.23 -9.04 7.30
CA SER A 56 -6.95 -9.69 8.41
C SER A 56 -6.03 -10.15 9.55
N GLY A 57 -4.73 -10.27 9.31
CA GLY A 57 -3.77 -10.90 10.22
C GLY A 57 -3.90 -12.42 10.35
N LYS A 58 -4.82 -13.06 9.61
CA LYS A 58 -5.01 -14.51 9.60
C LYS A 58 -4.00 -15.18 8.67
N SER A 59 -3.61 -16.42 9.00
CA SER A 59 -2.76 -17.21 8.11
C SER A 59 -3.55 -17.68 6.87
N ILE A 60 -2.85 -17.93 5.76
CA ILE A 60 -3.47 -18.45 4.53
C ILE A 60 -4.27 -19.75 4.80
N PRO A 61 -3.74 -20.76 5.52
CA PRO A 61 -4.49 -22.00 5.78
C PRO A 61 -5.79 -21.78 6.57
N GLU A 62 -5.83 -20.81 7.49
CA GLU A 62 -7.05 -20.46 8.21
C GLU A 62 -8.09 -19.83 7.29
N ILE A 63 -7.65 -18.99 6.35
CA ILE A 63 -8.53 -18.35 5.35
C ILE A 63 -9.06 -19.41 4.38
N GLU A 64 -8.21 -20.27 3.83
CA GLU A 64 -8.62 -21.38 2.95
C GLU A 64 -9.67 -22.27 3.61
N LYS A 65 -9.44 -22.65 4.88
CA LYS A 65 -10.41 -23.42 5.66
C LYS A 65 -11.73 -22.68 5.86
N SER A 66 -11.68 -21.37 6.13
CA SER A 66 -12.88 -20.55 6.34
C SER A 66 -13.72 -20.38 5.07
N TYR A 67 -13.07 -20.46 3.90
CA TYR A 67 -13.71 -20.32 2.59
C TYR A 67 -13.86 -21.65 1.84
N ALA A 68 -13.68 -22.79 2.51
CA ALA A 68 -13.92 -24.10 1.92
C ALA A 68 -15.37 -24.21 1.43
N GLY A 69 -15.56 -24.54 0.14
CA GLY A 69 -16.87 -24.61 -0.50
C GLY A 69 -17.53 -23.26 -0.81
N SER A 70 -16.89 -22.13 -0.51
CA SER A 70 -17.37 -20.81 -0.88
C SER A 70 -17.03 -20.46 -2.33
N SER A 71 -17.82 -19.56 -2.94
CA SER A 71 -17.53 -19.06 -4.28
C SER A 71 -16.51 -17.92 -4.25
N TYR A 72 -15.79 -17.72 -5.37
CA TYR A 72 -14.89 -16.57 -5.54
C TYR A 72 -15.61 -15.22 -5.39
N ALA A 73 -16.91 -15.15 -5.73
CA ALA A 73 -17.68 -13.92 -5.59
C ALA A 73 -17.83 -13.51 -4.12
N VAL A 74 -18.14 -14.48 -3.23
CA VAL A 74 -18.22 -14.24 -1.79
C VAL A 74 -16.84 -13.84 -1.24
N PHE A 75 -15.81 -14.60 -1.57
CA PHE A 75 -14.45 -14.31 -1.11
C PHE A 75 -13.94 -12.94 -1.54
N LYS A 76 -14.14 -12.55 -2.81
CA LYS A 76 -13.74 -11.22 -3.30
C LYS A 76 -14.53 -10.09 -2.64
N LYS A 77 -15.82 -10.31 -2.39
CA LYS A 77 -16.67 -9.34 -1.69
C LYS A 77 -16.16 -9.10 -0.26
N ASP A 78 -15.91 -10.17 0.48
CA ASP A 78 -15.42 -10.06 1.87
C ASP A 78 -14.02 -9.42 1.92
N LEU A 79 -13.14 -9.79 0.97
CA LEU A 79 -11.83 -9.14 0.82
C LEU A 79 -11.97 -7.64 0.53
N ALA A 80 -12.90 -7.26 -0.34
CA ALA A 80 -13.16 -5.86 -0.65
C ALA A 80 -13.60 -5.07 0.59
N GLU A 81 -14.56 -5.61 1.36
CA GLU A 81 -15.02 -5.00 2.60
C GLU A 81 -13.89 -4.85 3.62
N LEU A 82 -13.06 -5.89 3.79
CA LEU A 82 -11.89 -5.88 4.66
C LEU A 82 -10.88 -4.80 4.26
N VAL A 83 -10.53 -4.71 2.97
CA VAL A 83 -9.56 -3.73 2.46
C VAL A 83 -10.09 -2.30 2.63
N VAL A 84 -11.37 -2.07 2.30
CA VAL A 84 -12.01 -0.76 2.46
C VAL A 84 -12.01 -0.34 3.93
N ALA A 85 -12.43 -1.21 4.84
CA ALA A 85 -12.45 -0.92 6.27
C ALA A 85 -11.03 -0.65 6.82
N SER A 86 -10.03 -1.39 6.32
CA SER A 86 -8.63 -1.22 6.75
C SER A 86 -8.02 0.10 6.26
N LEU A 87 -8.40 0.58 5.07
CA LEU A 87 -7.88 1.83 4.51
C LEU A 87 -8.61 3.08 4.99
N ALA A 88 -9.86 2.97 5.45
CA ALA A 88 -10.65 4.08 5.96
C ALA A 88 -9.91 4.97 6.99
N PRO A 89 -9.25 4.44 8.05
CA PRO A 89 -8.52 5.29 8.99
C PRO A 89 -7.31 6.00 8.37
N VAL A 90 -6.66 5.38 7.38
CA VAL A 90 -5.54 5.99 6.64
C VAL A 90 -6.02 7.15 5.78
N GLN A 91 -7.17 6.97 5.11
CA GLN A 91 -7.80 8.00 4.28
C GLN A 91 -8.27 9.18 5.14
N ALA A 92 -8.93 8.92 6.27
CA ALA A 92 -9.33 9.97 7.21
C ALA A 92 -8.12 10.78 7.71
N ARG A 93 -7.04 10.09 8.12
CA ARG A 93 -5.82 10.77 8.57
C ARG A 93 -5.14 11.57 7.45
N TYR A 94 -5.19 11.07 6.22
CA TYR A 94 -4.70 11.81 5.06
C TYR A 94 -5.50 13.10 4.84
N GLU A 95 -6.83 13.04 4.90
CA GLU A 95 -7.70 14.20 4.73
C GLU A 95 -7.46 15.25 5.82
N GLU A 96 -7.33 14.83 7.08
CA GLU A 96 -6.96 15.72 8.20
C GLU A 96 -5.65 16.47 7.94
N LEU A 97 -4.60 15.75 7.51
CA LEU A 97 -3.28 16.34 7.23
C LEU A 97 -3.30 17.27 6.02
N MET A 98 -4.10 16.95 5.00
CA MET A 98 -4.22 17.78 3.80
C MET A 98 -5.06 19.04 4.03
N ALA A 99 -5.99 19.00 5.00
CA ALA A 99 -6.77 20.16 5.41
C ALA A 99 -5.91 21.18 6.19
N ASP A 100 -4.95 20.72 7.01
CA ASP A 100 -3.99 21.58 7.72
C ASP A 100 -2.66 21.70 6.97
N LYS A 101 -2.65 22.53 5.92
CA LYS A 101 -1.44 22.79 5.13
C LYS A 101 -0.30 23.39 5.95
N ALA A 102 -0.61 24.28 6.89
CA ALA A 102 0.41 24.95 7.70
C ALA A 102 1.11 23.97 8.65
N GLY A 103 0.35 23.10 9.32
CA GLY A 103 0.90 22.02 10.14
C GLY A 103 1.72 21.03 9.32
N LEU A 104 1.25 20.67 8.12
CA LEU A 104 2.00 19.79 7.21
C LEU A 104 3.35 20.41 6.80
N GLU A 105 3.36 21.70 6.43
CA GLU A 105 4.59 22.42 6.08
C GLU A 105 5.57 22.49 7.25
N GLN A 106 5.07 22.70 8.48
CA GLN A 106 5.92 22.68 9.68
C GLN A 106 6.59 21.32 9.90
N ILE A 107 5.84 20.22 9.73
CA ILE A 107 6.38 18.86 9.84
C ILE A 107 7.46 18.63 8.77
N LEU A 108 7.19 19.01 7.52
CA LEU A 108 8.14 18.86 6.42
C LEU A 108 9.40 19.69 6.64
N LYS A 109 9.26 20.94 7.09
CA LYS A 109 10.38 21.83 7.42
C LYS A 109 11.26 21.25 8.53
N ALA A 110 10.66 20.79 9.62
CA ALA A 110 11.40 20.18 10.72
C ALA A 110 12.13 18.89 10.28
N GLY A 111 11.53 18.11 9.37
CA GLY A 111 12.18 16.96 8.75
C GLY A 111 13.37 17.35 7.87
N ALA A 112 13.20 18.39 7.05
CA ALA A 112 14.24 18.93 6.18
C ALA A 112 15.44 19.44 6.97
N GLU A 113 15.22 20.23 8.03
CA GLU A 113 16.29 20.75 8.90
C GLU A 113 17.11 19.62 9.54
N LYS A 114 16.45 18.57 10.04
CA LYS A 114 17.12 17.38 10.61
C LYS A 114 17.93 16.62 9.56
N ALA A 115 17.36 16.41 8.37
CA ALA A 115 18.04 15.73 7.28
C ALA A 115 19.26 16.53 6.80
N GLN A 116 19.08 17.84 6.64
CA GLN A 116 20.09 18.78 6.18
C GLN A 116 21.27 18.85 7.16
N ALA A 117 21.02 18.91 8.47
CA ALA A 117 22.06 18.87 9.49
C ALA A 117 22.92 17.60 9.42
N ARG A 118 22.35 16.45 9.04
CA ARG A 118 23.08 15.19 8.82
C ARG A 118 23.85 15.21 7.50
N ALA A 119 23.19 15.64 6.43
CA ALA A 119 23.77 15.70 5.08
C ALA A 119 24.99 16.62 5.03
N TYR A 120 24.94 17.77 5.70
CA TYR A 120 26.06 18.71 5.74
C TYR A 120 27.33 18.11 6.30
N LYS A 121 27.24 17.29 7.37
CA LYS A 121 28.42 16.63 7.94
C LYS A 121 29.15 15.74 6.93
N VAL A 122 28.39 15.08 6.05
CA VAL A 122 28.94 14.25 4.98
C VAL A 122 29.48 15.13 3.85
N LEU A 123 28.70 16.11 3.41
CA LEU A 123 29.05 16.98 2.29
C LEU A 123 30.32 17.79 2.57
N SER A 124 30.50 18.32 3.79
CA SER A 124 31.73 19.02 4.19
C SER A 124 32.97 18.10 4.16
N LYS A 125 32.82 16.80 4.47
CA LYS A 125 33.93 15.85 4.32
C LYS A 125 34.28 15.63 2.85
N VAL A 126 33.28 15.53 1.98
CA VAL A 126 33.48 15.39 0.53
C VAL A 126 34.16 16.64 -0.04
N TYR A 127 33.68 17.83 0.31
CA TYR A 127 34.24 19.09 -0.20
C TYR A 127 35.71 19.24 0.17
N ARG A 128 36.07 18.99 1.42
CA ARG A 128 37.48 19.02 1.87
C ARG A 128 38.36 18.01 1.13
N LYS A 129 37.85 16.82 0.80
CA LYS A 129 38.61 15.80 0.06
C LYS A 129 38.80 16.13 -1.42
N VAL A 130 37.84 16.84 -2.02
CA VAL A 130 37.90 17.27 -3.43
C VAL A 130 38.72 18.55 -3.58
N GLY A 131 38.92 19.32 -2.49
CA GLY A 131 39.64 20.60 -2.50
C GLY A 131 38.75 21.81 -2.68
N PHE A 132 37.44 21.68 -2.46
CA PHE A 132 36.51 22.82 -2.44
C PHE A 132 36.55 23.55 -1.09
N VAL A 133 36.28 24.85 -1.14
CA VAL A 133 36.12 25.69 0.04
C VAL A 133 34.87 25.27 0.84
N ASP A 134 34.93 25.40 2.16
CA ASP A 134 33.79 25.09 3.03
C ASP A 134 32.62 26.05 2.74
N ARG A 135 31.42 25.49 2.57
CA ARG A 135 30.19 26.29 2.38
C ARG A 135 29.84 27.03 3.66
N VAL A 136 29.54 28.33 3.52
CA VAL A 136 28.98 29.15 4.61
C VAL A 136 27.59 28.61 4.98
N ARG A 137 27.30 28.58 6.28
CA ARG A 137 26.08 28.01 6.87
C ARG A 137 24.84 28.82 6.57
#